data_AF-A0A2T7WYD2-F1
#
_entry.id   AF-A0A2T7WYD2-F1
#
_cell.length_a   1.000
_cell.length_b   1.000
_cell.length_c   1.000
_cell.angle_alpha   90.00
_cell.angle_beta   90.00
_cell.angle_gamma   90.00
#
_symmetry.space_group_name_H-M   'P 1'
#
loop_
_entity.id
_entity.type
_entity.pdbx_description
1 polymer ?
#
loop_
_entity_poly.entity_id
_entity_poly.type
_entity_poly.pdbx_seq_one_letter_code
_entity_poly.pdbx_strand_id
1 'polypeptide(L)'
;MRSLSETPMPTPVMTVAPEAVTPGFVGFAAIVVVLIAVILLIWDMNRRIRRVRYREEVREELDAEEAARAADEATETDADLPITREGDDDPRST
;
A
#
# COMPACT_ATOMS: atom_id res chain seq x y z
N MET A 1 52.87 -49.53 39.29
CA MET A 1 51.94 -48.38 39.34
C MET A 1 52.05 -47.59 38.04
N ARG A 2 51.14 -47.79 37.09
CA ARG A 2 51.06 -46.95 35.88
C ARG A 2 50.22 -45.72 36.22
N SER A 3 50.84 -44.54 36.16
CA SER A 3 50.17 -43.24 36.31
C SER A 3 49.29 -42.97 35.09
N LEU A 4 47.99 -42.78 35.28
CA LEU A 4 47.12 -42.19 34.25
C LEU A 4 47.42 -40.70 34.21
N SER A 5 48.19 -40.26 33.21
CA SER A 5 48.43 -38.84 32.97
C SER A 5 47.15 -38.24 32.40
N GLU A 6 46.37 -37.59 33.25
CA GLU A 6 45.23 -36.78 32.84
C GLU A 6 45.76 -35.62 31.98
N THR A 7 45.40 -35.59 30.70
CA THR A 7 45.79 -34.49 29.81
C THR A 7 44.95 -33.28 30.23
N PRO A 8 45.56 -32.17 30.68
CA PRO A 8 44.77 -31.00 31.06
C PRO A 8 44.05 -30.50 29.82
N MET A 9 42.72 -30.47 29.88
CA MET A 9 41.90 -29.86 28.84
C MET A 9 42.23 -28.36 28.77
N PRO A 10 42.62 -27.82 27.60
CA PRO A 10 42.89 -26.40 27.48
C PRO A 10 41.60 -25.64 27.81
N THR A 11 41.63 -24.87 28.89
CA THR A 11 40.54 -23.96 29.21
C THR A 11 40.57 -22.84 28.17
N PRO A 12 39.49 -22.62 27.39
CA PRO A 12 39.45 -21.54 26.42
C PRO A 12 39.63 -20.22 27.15
N VAL A 13 40.78 -19.59 26.94
CA VAL A 13 41.03 -18.20 27.36
C VAL A 13 40.51 -17.29 26.26
N MET A 14 39.65 -16.33 26.60
CA MET A 14 39.22 -15.32 25.61
C MET A 14 40.45 -14.54 25.15
N THR A 15 40.88 -14.77 23.91
CA THR A 15 42.02 -14.06 23.29
C THR A 15 41.63 -12.68 22.76
N VAL A 16 40.33 -12.36 22.79
CA VAL A 16 39.76 -11.08 22.38
C VAL A 16 38.97 -10.52 23.56
N ALA A 17 39.17 -9.24 23.86
CA ALA A 17 38.40 -8.56 24.91
C ALA A 17 36.89 -8.68 24.63
N PRO A 18 36.05 -9.07 25.61
CA PRO A 18 34.61 -9.32 25.43
C PRO A 18 33.83 -8.11 24.90
N GLU A 19 34.31 -6.90 25.20
CA GLU A 19 33.82 -5.61 24.66
C GLU A 19 34.02 -5.45 23.15
N ALA A 20 34.86 -6.28 22.51
CA ALA A 20 35.06 -6.26 21.06
C ALA A 20 33.98 -7.06 20.29
N VAL A 21 33.29 -7.99 20.95
CA VAL A 21 32.30 -8.91 20.34
C VAL A 21 30.87 -8.69 20.83
N THR A 22 30.68 -7.88 21.86
CA THR A 22 29.37 -7.37 22.21
C THR A 22 29.20 -5.97 21.62
N PRO A 23 28.15 -5.72 20.81
CA PRO A 23 27.78 -4.36 20.47
C PRO A 23 27.44 -3.67 21.80
N GLY A 24 28.40 -2.95 22.37
CA GLY A 24 28.22 -2.26 23.64
C GLY A 24 27.14 -1.19 23.55
N PHE A 25 27.18 -0.20 24.44
CA PHE A 25 26.16 0.87 24.46
C PHE A 25 25.93 1.53 23.08
N VAL A 26 26.98 1.65 22.27
CA VAL A 26 26.90 2.19 20.89
C VAL A 26 25.98 1.35 20.00
N GLY A 27 26.08 0.03 20.03
CA GLY A 27 25.23 -0.82 19.20
C GLY A 27 23.79 -0.88 19.70
N PHE A 28 23.58 -0.82 21.01
CA PHE A 28 22.23 -0.65 21.57
C PHE A 28 21.58 0.67 21.11
N ALA A 29 22.33 1.78 21.18
CA ALA A 29 21.87 3.07 20.68
C ALA A 29 21.54 3.03 19.18
N ALA A 30 22.34 2.32 18.37
CA ALA A 30 22.05 2.14 16.94
C ALA A 30 20.71 1.44 16.71
N ILE A 31 20.40 0.38 17.46
CA ILE A 31 19.10 -0.32 17.37
C ILE A 31 17.94 0.60 17.75
N VAL A 32 18.08 1.41 18.81
CA VAL A 32 17.05 2.39 19.20
C VAL A 32 16.78 3.39 18.07
N VAL A 33 17.83 3.90 17.41
CA VAL A 33 17.69 4.81 16.26
C VAL A 33 16.95 4.14 15.11
N VAL A 34 17.30 2.89 14.77
CA VAL A 34 16.60 2.12 13.73
C VAL A 34 15.13 1.94 14.09
N LEU A 35 14.83 1.63 15.35
CA LEU A 35 13.45 1.45 15.82
C LEU A 35 12.63 2.75 15.69
N ILE A 36 13.23 3.90 16.04
CA ILE A 36 12.62 5.22 15.84
C ILE A 36 12.38 5.47 14.34
N ALA A 37 13.35 5.16 13.49
CA ALA A 37 13.21 5.32 12.04
C ALA A 37 12.05 4.48 11.49
N VAL A 38 11.89 3.24 11.95
CA VAL A 38 10.77 2.37 11.58
C VAL A 38 9.43 2.96 12.05
N ILE A 39 9.34 3.45 13.28
CA ILE A 39 8.11 4.09 13.81
C ILE A 39 7.76 5.33 12.98
N LEU A 40 8.74 6.18 12.69
CA LEU A 40 8.56 7.37 11.85
C LEU A 40 8.12 6.99 10.44
N LEU A 41 8.67 5.91 9.87
CA LEU A 41 8.26 5.41 8.57
C LEU A 41 6.81 4.92 8.57
N ILE A 42 6.39 4.18 9.60
CA ILE A 42 4.98 3.75 9.74
C ILE A 42 4.07 4.98 9.87
N TRP A 43 4.46 5.97 10.66
CA TRP A 43 3.68 7.19 10.83
C TRP A 43 3.60 8.02 9.54
N ASP A 44 4.71 8.16 8.82
CA ASP A 44 4.78 8.80 7.52
C ASP A 44 3.90 8.08 6.50
N MET A 45 4.02 6.76 6.40
CA MET A 45 3.20 5.94 5.51
C MET A 45 1.71 6.09 5.83
N ASN A 46 1.32 6.06 7.11
CA ASN A 46 -0.07 6.28 7.52
C ASN A 46 -0.56 7.69 7.19
N ARG A 47 0.28 8.72 7.41
CA ARG A 47 -0.03 10.11 7.08
C ARG A 47 -0.17 10.30 5.57
N ARG A 48 0.69 9.65 4.79
CA ARG A 48 0.67 9.65 3.33
C ARG A 48 -0.58 8.97 2.79
N ILE A 49 -0.91 7.76 3.27
CA ILE A 49 -2.12 7.05 2.86
C ILE A 49 -3.37 7.88 3.15
N ARG A 50 -3.46 8.47 4.35
CA ARG A 50 -4.59 9.36 4.69
C ARG A 50 -4.66 10.56 3.76
N ARG A 51 -3.53 11.22 3.46
CA ARG A 51 -3.50 12.37 2.54
C ARG A 51 -3.87 12.01 1.10
N VAL A 52 -3.47 10.83 0.62
CA VAL A 52 -3.69 10.43 -0.78
C VAL A 52 -5.11 9.91 -1.00
N ARG A 53 -5.69 9.14 -0.06
CA ARG A 53 -7.06 8.60 -0.20
C ARG A 53 -8.15 9.66 -0.31
N TYR A 54 -7.95 10.87 0.20
CA TYR A 54 -8.90 11.99 0.00
C TYR A 54 -9.14 12.36 -1.47
N ARG A 55 -8.29 11.92 -2.40
CA ARG A 55 -8.39 12.31 -3.82
C ARG A 55 -8.95 11.24 -4.73
N GLU A 56 -9.10 10.01 -4.25
CA GLU A 56 -9.56 8.88 -5.06
C GLU A 56 -11.01 8.52 -4.70
N GLU A 57 -11.34 8.42 -3.40
CA GLU A 57 -12.72 8.15 -2.96
C GLU A 57 -13.68 9.30 -3.35
N VAL A 58 -13.24 10.56 -3.33
CA VAL A 58 -14.04 11.71 -3.79
C VAL A 58 -14.21 11.74 -5.32
N ARG A 59 -13.22 11.23 -6.07
CA ARG A 59 -13.34 11.17 -7.53
C ARG A 59 -14.26 10.04 -7.97
N GLU A 60 -14.26 8.92 -7.28
CA GLU A 60 -15.20 7.82 -7.57
C GLU A 60 -16.66 8.25 -7.34
N GLU A 61 -16.92 8.98 -6.25
CA GLU A 61 -18.27 9.49 -5.95
C GLU A 61 -18.67 10.62 -6.92
N LEU A 62 -17.75 11.52 -7.29
CA LEU A 62 -17.99 12.54 -8.33
C LEU A 62 -18.17 11.95 -9.74
N ASP A 63 -17.35 11.00 -10.16
CA ASP A 63 -17.45 10.35 -11.47
C ASP A 63 -18.76 9.53 -11.57
N ALA A 64 -19.20 8.91 -10.47
CA ALA A 64 -20.48 8.20 -10.43
C ALA A 64 -21.68 9.15 -10.52
N GLU A 65 -21.64 10.30 -9.83
CA GLU A 65 -22.67 11.34 -9.95
C GLU A 65 -22.70 11.98 -11.34
N GLU A 66 -21.54 12.26 -11.95
CA GLU A 66 -21.45 12.80 -13.31
C GLU A 66 -21.92 11.80 -14.37
N ALA A 67 -21.58 10.52 -14.23
CA ALA A 67 -22.07 9.46 -15.12
C ALA A 67 -23.60 9.26 -15.02
N ALA A 68 -24.16 9.36 -13.82
CA ALA A 68 -25.61 9.30 -13.61
C ALA A 68 -26.32 10.48 -14.30
N ARG A 69 -25.80 11.72 -14.15
CA ARG A 69 -26.36 12.89 -14.83
C ARG A 69 -26.26 12.80 -16.36
N ALA A 70 -25.13 12.31 -16.88
CA ALA A 70 -24.96 12.10 -18.31
C ALA A 70 -25.92 11.05 -18.88
N ALA A 71 -26.24 10.00 -18.11
CA ALA A 71 -27.22 8.99 -18.50
C ALA A 71 -28.66 9.53 -18.49
N ASP A 72 -29.00 10.37 -17.51
CA ASP A 72 -30.30 11.03 -17.43
C ASP A 72 -30.50 12.02 -18.60
N GLU A 73 -29.51 12.86 -18.91
CA GLU A 73 -29.55 13.78 -20.07
C GLU A 73 -29.65 13.05 -21.41
N ALA A 74 -28.95 11.93 -21.58
CA ALA A 74 -29.02 11.10 -22.78
C ALA A 74 -30.42 10.48 -22.97
N THR A 75 -31.05 10.05 -21.87
CA THR A 75 -32.41 9.49 -21.89
C THR A 75 -33.46 10.56 -22.21
N GLU A 76 -33.29 11.76 -21.66
CA GLU A 76 -34.19 12.90 -21.94
C GLU A 76 -34.08 13.38 -23.40
N THR A 77 -32.85 13.40 -23.95
CA THR A 77 -32.62 13.77 -25.35
C THR A 77 -33.21 12.76 -26.33
N ASP A 78 -33.11 11.46 -26.04
CA ASP A 78 -33.67 10.39 -26.87
C ASP A 78 -35.21 10.38 -26.85
N ALA A 79 -35.81 10.78 -25.72
CA ALA A 79 -37.26 10.92 -25.57
C ALA A 79 -37.85 12.14 -26.30
N ASP A 80 -37.06 13.18 -26.54
CA ASP A 80 -37.48 14.40 -27.26
C ASP A 80 -37.24 14.34 -28.78
N LEU A 81 -36.64 13.25 -29.27
CA LEU A 81 -36.54 13.04 -30.71
C LEU A 81 -37.95 12.81 -31.29
N PRO A 82 -38.39 13.62 -32.27
CA PRO A 82 -39.65 13.37 -32.94
C PRO A 82 -39.57 11.99 -33.58
N ILE A 83 -40.40 11.06 -33.10
CA ILE A 83 -40.70 9.80 -33.78
C ILE A 83 -41.23 10.14 -35.17
N THR A 84 -40.31 10.30 -36.12
CA THR A 84 -40.62 10.29 -37.53
C THR A 84 -41.10 8.88 -37.81
N ARG A 85 -42.43 8.72 -37.78
CA ARG A 85 -43.10 7.59 -38.39
C ARG A 85 -42.70 7.66 -39.87
N GLU A 86 -41.63 6.94 -40.22
CA GLU A 86 -41.24 6.69 -41.59
C GLU A 86 -42.52 6.30 -42.32
N GLY A 87 -42.90 7.17 -43.25
CA GLY A 87 -44.19 7.14 -43.90
C GLY A 87 -44.42 5.75 -44.49
N ASP A 88 -45.61 5.23 -44.18
CA ASP A 88 -46.26 4.18 -44.94
C ASP A 88 -46.53 4.76 -46.34
N ASP A 89 -45.48 4.88 -47.15
CA ASP A 89 -45.61 5.14 -48.58
C ASP A 89 -46.07 3.82 -49.20
N ASP A 90 -47.40 3.64 -49.26
CA ASP A 90 -48.08 2.68 -50.13
C ASP A 90 -48.43 3.35 -51.47
N PRO A 91 -47.53 3.34 -52.48
CA PRO A 91 -47.87 3.84 -53.80
C PRO A 91 -48.51 2.72 -54.61
N ARG A 92 -49.80 2.41 -54.40
CA ARG A 92 -50.65 1.75 -55.41
C ARG A 92 -52.13 1.67 -55.03
N SER A 93 -52.85 2.75 -55.29
CA SER A 93 -54.30 2.72 -55.55
C SER A 93 -54.62 3.39 -56.88
N THR A 94 -54.38 2.69 -58.00
CA THR A 94 -55.05 2.90 -59.30
C THR A 94 -55.04 1.60 -60.10
#